data_AF-A0A3C1UNL5-F1
#
_entry.id   AF-A0A3C1UNL5-F1
#
_cell.length_a   1.000
_cell.length_b   1.000
_cell.length_c   1.000
_cell.angle_alpha   90.00
_cell.angle_beta   90.00
_cell.angle_gamma   90.00
#
_symmetry.space_group_name_H-M   'P 1'
#
loop_
_entity.id
_entity.type
_entity.pdbx_description
1 polymer ?
#
loop_
_entity_poly.entity_id
_entity_poly.type
_entity_poly.pdbx_seq_one_letter_code
_entity_poly.pdbx_strand_id
1 'polypeptide(L)' 'MTIDELVENFQLFDDWEDRYAYLMDLGRKMPPMEENDKTEINRVQGCQATVWLKATVEES' A
#
# COMPACT_ATOMS: atom_id res chain seq x y z
N MET A 1 -12.84 1.43 -2.73
CA MET A 1 -12.62 0.38 -1.74
C MET A 1 -12.46 1.05 -0.40
N THR A 2 -13.38 0.79 0.52
CA THR A 2 -13.29 1.26 1.91
C THR A 2 -12.42 0.29 2.73
N ILE A 3 -12.06 0.68 3.96
CA ILE A 3 -11.34 -0.23 4.88
C ILE A 3 -12.23 -1.42 5.25
N ASP A 4 -13.54 -1.20 5.47
CA ASP A 4 -14.47 -2.28 5.81
C ASP A 4 -14.58 -3.32 4.69
N GLU A 5 -14.72 -2.87 3.44
CA GLU A 5 -14.72 -3.75 2.26
C GLU A 5 -13.41 -4.55 2.15
N LEU A 6 -12.27 -3.94 2.49
CA LEU A 6 -10.98 -4.63 2.48
C LEU A 6 -10.97 -5.76 3.53
N VAL A 7 -11.42 -5.47 4.76
CA VAL A 7 -11.48 -6.46 5.85
C VAL A 7 -12.41 -7.61 5.48
N GLU A 8 -13.60 -7.32 4.93
CA GLU A 8 -14.54 -8.34 4.46
C GLU A 8 -13.91 -9.24 3.38
N ASN A 9 -13.22 -8.64 2.40
CA ASN A 9 -12.52 -9.41 1.35
C ASN A 9 -11.45 -10.35 1.94
N PHE A 10 -10.69 -9.90 2.94
CA PHE A 10 -9.68 -10.74 3.59
C PHE A 10 -10.30 -11.91 4.39
N GLN A 11 -11.51 -11.74 4.92
CA GLN A 11 -12.23 -12.79 5.66
C GLN A 11 -12.74 -13.93 4.77
N LEU A 12 -12.83 -13.71 3.45
CA LEU A 12 -13.22 -14.76 2.49
C LEU A 12 -12.12 -15.82 2.29
N PHE A 13 -10.88 -15.53 2.66
CA PHE A 13 -9.76 -16.44 2.51
C PHE A 13 -9.48 -17.20 3.81
N ASP A 14 -9.47 -18.53 3.73
CA ASP A 14 -9.16 -19.41 4.85
C ASP A 14 -7.64 -19.59 5.04
N ASP A 15 -6.86 -19.58 3.95
CA ASP A 15 -5.41 -19.77 3.98
C ASP A 15 -4.66 -18.43 4.05
N TRP A 16 -3.53 -18.42 4.76
CA TRP A 16 -2.61 -17.31 4.81
C TRP A 16 -1.95 -17.05 3.45
N GLU A 17 -1.70 -18.10 2.66
CA GLU A 17 -1.05 -17.96 1.33
C GLU A 17 -1.92 -17.12 0.39
N ASP A 18 -3.23 -17.36 0.38
CA ASP A 18 -4.18 -16.61 -0.42
C ASP A 18 -4.28 -15.14 0.02
N ARG A 19 -4.27 -14.88 1.34
CA ARG A 19 -4.23 -13.52 1.88
C ARG A 19 -2.97 -12.77 1.46
N TYR A 20 -1.83 -13.45 1.50
CA TYR A 20 -0.56 -12.87 1.06
C TYR A 20 -0.56 -12.56 -0.44
N ALA A 21 -1.03 -13.49 -1.27
CA ALA A 21 -1.17 -13.28 -2.70
C ALA A 21 -2.10 -12.10 -3.02
N TYR A 22 -3.24 -12.02 -2.33
CA TYR A 22 -4.18 -10.91 -2.47
C TYR A 22 -3.56 -9.56 -2.10
N LEU A 23 -2.83 -9.48 -0.99
CA LEU A 23 -2.10 -8.25 -0.59
C LEU A 23 -1.08 -7.82 -1.65
N MET A 24 -0.34 -8.77 -2.21
CA MET A 24 0.63 -8.51 -3.28
C MET A 24 -0.06 -7.97 -4.54
N ASP A 25 -1.19 -8.54 -4.92
CA ASP A 25 -1.97 -8.08 -6.07
C ASP A 25 -2.54 -6.67 -5.87
N LEU A 26 -3.00 -6.35 -4.66
CA LEU A 26 -3.41 -4.98 -4.32
C LEU A 26 -2.24 -4.00 -4.48
N GLY A 27 -1.06 -4.34 -3.95
CA GLY A 27 0.15 -3.53 -4.10
C GLY A 27 0.56 -3.33 -5.57
N ARG A 28 0.44 -4.37 -6.41
CA ARG A 28 0.73 -4.29 -7.86
C ARG A 28 -0.23 -3.42 -8.65
N LYS A 29 -1.47 -3.29 -8.19
CA LYS A 29 -2.50 -2.44 -8.82
C LYS A 29 -2.34 -0.97 -8.46
N MET A 30 -1.51 -0.64 -7.46
CA MET A 30 -1.26 0.74 -7.11
C MET A 30 -0.59 1.49 -8.27
N PRO A 31 -0.97 2.75 -8.54
CA PRO A 31 -0.30 3.54 -9.55
C PRO A 31 1.18 3.72 -9.18
N PRO A 32 2.08 3.74 -10.18
CA PRO A 32 3.48 4.02 -9.91
C PRO A 32 3.64 5.43 -9.33
N MET A 33 4.52 5.56 -8.35
CA MET A 33 4.90 6.86 -7.80
C MET A 33 5.76 7.64 -8.81
N GLU A 34 5.52 8.94 -8.93
CA GLU A 34 6.34 9.81 -9.78
C GLU A 34 7.79 9.85 -9.29
N GLU A 35 8.76 9.83 -10.21
CA GLU A 35 10.19 9.83 -9.86
C GLU A 35 10.59 11.08 -9.04
N ASN A 36 9.98 12.23 -9.32
CA ASN A 36 10.23 13.48 -8.59
C ASN A 36 9.79 13.40 -7.13
N ASP A 37 8.90 12.47 -6.78
CA ASP A 37 8.46 12.28 -5.40
C ASP A 37 9.35 11.29 -4.63
N LYS A 38 10.25 10.56 -5.29
CA LYS A 38 11.21 9.63 -4.64
C LYS A 38 12.41 10.37 -4.05
N THR A 39 12.16 11.30 -3.16
CA THR A 39 13.17 12.13 -2.48
C THR A 39 13.45 11.63 -1.06
N GLU A 40 14.54 12.08 -0.44
CA GLU A 40 14.83 11.77 0.97
C GLU A 40 13.77 12.30 1.95
N ILE A 41 13.06 13.38 1.60
CA ILE A 41 11.96 13.92 2.42
C ILE A 41 10.81 12.92 2.51
N ASN A 42 10.50 12.24 1.41
CA ASN A 42 9.42 11.25 1.35
C ASN A 42 9.90 9.84 1.73
N ARG A 43 11.18 9.66 2.08
CA ARG A 43 11.75 8.34 2.37
C ARG A 43 11.42 7.90 3.79
N VAL A 44 10.83 6.72 3.92
CA VAL A 44 10.51 6.12 5.22
C VAL A 44 11.78 5.50 5.83
N GLN A 45 12.16 5.98 7.00
CA GLN A 45 13.35 5.50 7.71
C GLN A 45 13.04 4.25 8.55
N GLY A 46 13.98 3.31 8.63
CA GLY A 46 13.86 2.11 9.46
C GLY A 46 13.21 0.89 8.77
N CYS A 47 12.77 1.02 7.53
CA CYS A 47 12.30 -0.12 6.74
C CYS A 47 13.48 -0.94 6.20
N GLN A 48 13.31 -2.27 6.11
CA GLN A 48 14.30 -3.17 5.51
C GLN A 48 14.48 -2.92 4.01
N ALA A 49 13.39 -2.61 3.31
CA ALA A 49 13.39 -2.17 1.92
C ALA A 49 13.30 -0.64 1.85
N THR A 50 13.75 -0.06 0.74
CA THR A 50 13.55 1.36 0.48
C THR A 50 12.06 1.61 0.17
N VAL A 51 11.43 2.45 0.99
CA VAL A 51 10.02 2.83 0.86
C VAL A 51 9.92 4.34 0.79
N TRP A 52 9.05 4.83 -0.10
CA TRP A 52 8.69 6.25 -0.20
C TRP A 52 7.19 6.42 0.05
N LEU A 53 6.82 7.49 0.76
CA LEU A 53 5.45 7.86 1.06
C LEU A 53 5.31 9.38 0.97
N LYS A 54 4.34 9.84 0.17
CA LYS A 54 3.95 11.24 0.06
C LYS A 54 2.52 11.38 0.56
N ALA A 55 2.31 12.24 1.55
CA ALA A 55 0.99 12.57 2.07
C ALA A 55 0.62 13.99 1.64
N THR A 56 -0.61 14.16 1.17
CA THR A 56 -1.19 15.48 0.84
C THR A 56 -2.42 15.69 1.71
N VAL A 57 -2.58 16.91 2.22
CA VAL A 57 -3.83 17.31 2.88
C VAL A 57 -4.72 17.89 1.80
N GLU A 58 -5.85 17.25 1.53
CA GLU A 58 -6.91 17.84 0.72
C GLU A 58 -7.76 18.71 1.65
N GLU A 59 -7.63 20.04 1.53
CA GLU A 59 -8.58 20.96 2.16
C GLU A 59 -9.92 20.85 1.42
N SER A 60 -10.97 20.50 2.16
CA SER A 60 -12.36 20.39 1.68
C SER A 60 -13.09 21.72 1.75
#